data_AF-A0A2P1QQK8-F1
#
_entry.id   AF-A0A2P1QQK8-F1
#
_cell.length_a   1.000
_cell.length_b   1.000
_cell.length_c   1.000
_cell.angle_alpha   90.00
_cell.angle_beta   90.00
_cell.angle_gamma   90.00
#
_symmetry.space_group_name_H-M   'P 1'
#
loop_
_entity.id
_entity.type
_entity.pdbx_description
1 polymer ?
#
loop_
_entity_poly.entity_id
_entity_poly.type
_entity_poly.pdbx_seq_one_letter_code
_entity_poly.pdbx_strand_id
1 'polypeptide(L)'
;MIGDKAYDSDKLDESILRNYGTKVIAPHRKNRKQATQDGRELRRYKRRWKIERLFAWLQYFRKLVVCYEYRDFNFDGFIALGCAILLLRYF
;
A
#
# COMPACT_ATOMS: atom_id res chain seq x y z
N MET A 1 10.09 0.68 2.42
CA MET A 1 8.62 0.59 2.56
C MET A 1 7.99 1.94 2.21
N ILE A 2 6.81 1.96 1.59
CA ILE A 2 6.04 3.20 1.38
C ILE A 2 4.91 3.20 2.41
N GLY A 3 4.86 4.22 3.26
CA GLY A 3 3.89 4.32 4.34
C GLY A 3 3.00 5.54 4.18
N ASP A 4 1.83 5.50 4.82
CA ASP A 4 0.97 6.68 4.98
C ASP A 4 1.62 7.74 5.87
N LYS A 5 1.03 8.92 5.83
CA LYS A 5 1.33 10.02 6.77
C LYS A 5 1.26 9.61 8.25
N ALA A 6 0.52 8.55 8.57
CA ALA A 6 0.48 7.98 9.91
C ALA A 6 1.85 7.46 10.38
N TYR A 7 2.67 6.96 9.44
CA TYR A 7 4.02 6.43 9.67
C TYR A 7 5.08 7.53 9.88
N ASP A 8 4.70 8.81 9.91
CA ASP A 8 5.62 9.91 10.21
C ASP A 8 6.08 9.85 11.68
N SER A 9 7.13 9.07 11.95
CA SER A 9 7.75 8.90 13.26
C SER A 9 9.22 8.49 13.12
N ASP A 10 10.12 9.30 13.66
CA ASP A 10 11.56 9.07 13.52
C ASP A 10 12.02 7.81 14.26
N LYS A 11 11.48 7.57 15.45
CA LYS A 11 11.76 6.34 16.22
C LYS A 11 11.32 5.09 15.45
N LEU A 12 10.17 5.16 14.78
CA LEU A 12 9.65 4.07 13.97
C LEU A 12 10.58 3.83 12.76
N ASP A 13 10.93 4.89 12.04
CA ASP A 13 11.82 4.81 10.88
C ASP A 13 13.18 4.22 11.24
N GLU A 14 13.79 4.66 12.35
CA GLU A 14 15.05 4.12 12.87
C GLU A 14 14.93 2.64 13.24
N SER A 15 13.86 2.25 13.95
CA SER A 15 13.64 0.85 14.34
C SER A 15 13.46 -0.06 13.12
N ILE A 16 12.70 0.38 12.11
CA ILE A 16 12.47 -0.39 10.90
C ILE A 16 13.77 -0.52 10.09
N LEU A 17 14.55 0.56 10.01
CA LEU A 17 15.84 0.55 9.34
C LEU A 17 16.82 -0.40 10.04
N ARG A 18 16.86 -0.40 11.38
CA ARG A 18 17.76 -1.24 12.15
C ARG A 18 17.38 -2.72 12.11
N ASN A 19 16.09 -3.03 12.21
CA ASN A 19 15.62 -4.42 12.30
C ASN A 19 15.47 -5.08 10.92
N TYR A 20 15.09 -4.32 9.89
CA TYR A 20 14.73 -4.85 8.57
C TYR A 20 15.57 -4.27 7.42
N GLY A 21 16.56 -3.40 7.69
CA GLY A 21 17.38 -2.77 6.66
C GLY A 21 16.58 -1.91 5.67
N THR A 22 15.34 -1.56 6.01
CA THR A 22 14.38 -1.00 5.05
C THR A 22 14.09 0.46 5.37
N LYS A 23 14.35 1.34 4.41
CA LYS A 23 13.97 2.76 4.53
C LYS A 23 12.47 2.94 4.36
N VAL A 24 11.84 3.68 5.27
CA VAL A 24 10.44 4.10 5.17
C VAL A 24 10.35 5.40 4.37
N ILE A 25 9.41 5.45 3.42
CA ILE A 25 9.09 6.63 2.63
C ILE A 25 7.66 7.00 2.96
N ALA A 26 7.48 8.03 3.78
CA ALA A 26 6.18 8.56 4.19
C ALA A 26 6.19 10.10 4.16
N PRO A 27 5.08 10.73 3.78
CA PRO A 27 4.98 12.19 3.81
C PRO A 27 4.94 12.69 5.25
N HIS A 28 5.65 13.78 5.52
CA HIS A 28 5.65 14.42 6.84
C HIS A 28 4.30 15.03 7.20
N ARG A 29 4.02 15.09 8.51
CA ARG A 29 2.89 15.83 9.08
C ARG A 29 3.12 17.34 8.95
N LYS A 30 2.03 18.09 8.77
CA LYS A 30 2.08 19.55 8.59
C LYS A 30 2.70 20.27 9.79
N ASN A 31 2.57 19.69 10.99
CA ASN A 31 3.03 20.27 12.24
C ASN A 31 4.47 19.83 12.61
N ARG A 32 5.17 19.16 11.69
CA ARG A 32 6.54 18.68 11.91
C ARG A 32 7.49 19.87 11.87
N LYS A 33 8.24 20.09 12.95
CA LYS A 33 9.14 21.24 13.11
C LYS A 33 10.47 21.07 12.37
N GLN A 34 10.97 19.84 12.27
CA GLN A 34 12.22 19.51 11.59
C GLN A 34 11.94 18.54 10.45
N ALA A 35 12.15 19.00 9.21
CA ALA A 35 12.02 18.15 8.05
C ALA A 35 13.30 17.32 7.87
N THR A 36 13.16 15.99 7.82
CA THR A 36 14.30 15.07 7.64
C THR A 36 14.44 14.64 6.18
N GLN A 37 13.44 14.91 5.34
CA GLN A 37 13.44 14.55 3.93
C GLN A 37 13.37 15.78 3.00
N ASP A 38 14.14 15.75 1.93
CA ASP A 38 14.12 16.75 0.84
C ASP A 38 12.98 16.53 -0.17
N GLY A 39 12.11 15.55 0.07
CA GLY A 39 10.94 15.25 -0.76
C GLY A 39 11.23 14.54 -2.10
N ARG A 40 12.50 14.34 -2.47
CA ARG A 40 12.88 13.58 -3.70
C ARG A 40 12.33 12.15 -3.69
N GLU A 41 12.40 11.50 -2.53
CA GLU A 41 11.93 10.11 -2.35
C GLU A 41 10.40 9.99 -2.42
N LEU A 42 9.66 11.07 -2.10
CA LEU A 42 8.20 11.12 -2.21
C LEU A 42 7.69 11.01 -3.66
N ARG A 43 8.54 11.13 -4.67
CA ARG A 43 8.19 10.81 -6.06
C ARG A 43 7.70 9.37 -6.21
N ARG A 44 8.21 8.45 -5.39
CA ARG A 44 7.74 7.05 -5.35
C ARG A 44 6.38 6.95 -4.65
N TYR A 45 6.20 7.68 -3.55
CA TYR A 45 4.91 7.79 -2.84
C TYR A 45 3.79 8.26 -3.77
N LYS A 46 4.07 9.22 -4.68
CA LYS A 46 3.12 9.68 -5.70
C LYS A 46 2.59 8.59 -6.64
N ARG A 47 3.20 7.40 -6.72
CA ARG A 47 2.68 6.30 -7.57
C ARG A 47 1.73 5.37 -6.82
N ARG A 48 1.56 5.57 -5.50
CA ARG A 48 0.75 4.72 -4.62
C ARG A 48 -0.73 4.66 -5.05
N TRP A 49 -1.27 5.73 -5.60
CA TRP A 49 -2.66 5.78 -6.09
C TRP A 49 -2.97 4.66 -7.09
N LYS A 50 -1.98 4.13 -7.83
CA LYS A 50 -2.19 2.99 -8.73
C LYS A 50 -2.62 1.73 -7.99
N ILE A 51 -1.99 1.47 -6.84
CA ILE A 51 -2.29 0.32 -5.98
C ILE A 51 -3.61 0.54 -5.25
N GLU A 52 -3.84 1.74 -4.71
CA GLU A 52 -5.12 2.08 -4.07
C GLU A 52 -6.29 1.95 -5.04
N ARG A 53 -6.10 2.39 -6.29
CA ARG A 53 -7.09 2.21 -7.36
C ARG A 53 -7.34 0.74 -7.69
N LEU A 54 -6.29 -0.10 -7.72
CA LEU A 54 -6.45 -1.54 -7.90
C LEU A 54 -7.32 -2.13 -6.79
N PHE A 55 -7.04 -1.80 -5.53
CA PHE A 55 -7.86 -2.26 -4.41
C PHE A 55 -9.31 -1.75 -4.48
N ALA A 56 -9.52 -0.49 -4.87
CA ALA A 56 -10.86 0.04 -5.09
C ALA A 56 -11.64 -0.74 -6.15
N TRP A 57 -10.98 -1.16 -7.24
CA TRP A 57 -11.59 -2.02 -8.24
C TRP A 57 -11.86 -3.44 -7.73
N LEU A 58 -10.93 -4.01 -6.97
CA LEU A 58 -11.11 -5.33 -6.38
C LEU A 58 -12.27 -5.34 -5.37
N GLN A 59 -12.47 -4.24 -4.64
CA GLN A 59 -13.61 -4.06 -3.73
C GLN A 59 -14.97 -4.00 -4.43
N TYR A 60 -15.02 -3.89 -5.76
CA TYR A 60 -16.28 -4.07 -6.51
C TYR A 60 -16.75 -5.53 -6.49
N PHE A 61 -15.82 -6.48 -6.39
CA PHE A 61 -16.16 -7.90 -6.33
C PHE A 61 -16.53 -8.29 -4.90
N ARG A 62 -17.82 -8.56 -4.66
CA ARG A 62 -18.35 -8.91 -3.34
C ARG A 62 -17.61 -10.06 -2.64
N LYS A 63 -17.10 -11.04 -3.41
CA LYS A 63 -16.30 -12.17 -2.92
C LYS A 63 -14.91 -11.77 -2.37
N LEU A 64 -14.40 -10.60 -2.76
CA LEU A 64 -13.10 -10.08 -2.32
C LEU A 64 -13.20 -9.06 -1.19
N VAL A 65 -14.37 -8.43 -1.00
CA VAL A 65 -14.59 -7.44 0.09
C VAL A 65 -14.65 -8.13 1.44
N VAL A 66 -15.38 -9.23 1.52
CA VAL A 66 -15.55 -10.02 2.75
C VAL A 66 -15.09 -11.44 2.46
N CYS A 67 -14.15 -11.93 3.26
CA CYS A 67 -13.67 -13.31 3.14
C CYS A 67 -14.73 -14.26 3.71
N TYR A 68 -15.58 -14.79 2.82
CA TYR A 68 -16.55 -15.84 3.13
C TYR A 68 -15.99 -17.25 2.95
N GLU A 69 -14.80 -17.36 2.38
CA GLU A 69 -14.20 -18.65 2.05
C GLU A 69 -13.57 -19.28 3.29
N TYR A 70 -13.78 -20.59 3.47
CA TYR A 70 -13.21 -21.32 4.61
C TYR A 70 -11.72 -21.63 4.42
N ARG A 71 -11.26 -21.76 3.17
CA ARG A 71 -9.88 -22.10 2.83
C ARG A 71 -9.21 -20.92 2.14
N ASP A 72 -8.00 -20.59 2.59
CA ASP A 72 -7.24 -19.45 2.06
C ASP A 72 -6.97 -19.58 0.56
N PHE A 73 -6.72 -20.80 0.06
CA PHE A 73 -6.46 -21.03 -1.37
C PHE A 73 -7.63 -20.61 -2.28
N ASN A 74 -8.88 -20.76 -1.80
CA ASN A 74 -10.05 -20.33 -2.57
C ASN A 74 -10.05 -18.81 -2.72
N PHE A 75 -9.74 -18.11 -1.62
CA PHE A 75 -9.67 -16.65 -1.61
C PHE A 75 -8.55 -16.14 -2.52
N ASP A 76 -7.37 -16.76 -2.48
CA ASP A 76 -6.27 -16.46 -3.39
C ASP A 76 -6.66 -16.66 -4.86
N GLY A 77 -7.39 -17.74 -5.16
CA GLY A 77 -7.96 -18.00 -6.48
C GLY A 77 -8.92 -16.88 -6.93
N PHE A 78 -9.78 -16.38 -6.05
CA PHE A 78 -10.65 -15.26 -6.35
C PHE A 78 -9.89 -13.95 -6.58
N ILE A 79 -8.78 -13.72 -5.86
CA ILE A 79 -7.92 -12.54 -6.09
C ILE A 79 -7.33 -12.62 -7.50
N ALA A 80 -6.75 -13.76 -7.87
CA ALA A 80 -6.18 -13.98 -9.19
C ALA A 80 -7.23 -13.81 -10.30
N LEU A 81 -8.44 -14.38 -10.10
CA LEU A 81 -9.55 -14.22 -11.02
C LEU A 81 -10.00 -12.76 -11.17
N GLY A 82 -10.12 -12.02 -10.06
CA GLY A 82 -10.49 -10.60 -10.07
C GLY A 82 -9.47 -9.76 -10.83
N CYS A 83 -8.18 -10.02 -10.63
CA CYS A 83 -7.10 -9.39 -11.40
C CYS A 83 -7.18 -9.72 -12.90
N ALA A 84 -7.44 -10.98 -13.26
CA ALA A 84 -7.59 -11.40 -14.66
C ALA A 84 -8.78 -10.70 -15.35
N ILE A 85 -9.94 -10.63 -14.68
CA ILE A 85 -11.12 -9.90 -15.18
C ILE A 85 -10.80 -8.41 -15.40
N LEU A 86 -10.10 -7.78 -14.44
CA LEU A 86 -9.71 -6.38 -14.58
C LEU A 86 -8.78 -6.17 -15.77
N LEU A 87 -7.80 -7.05 -15.98
CA LEU A 87 -6.91 -6.97 -17.14
C LEU A 87 -7.67 -7.13 -18.46
N LEU A 88 -8.54 -8.14 -18.56
CA LEU A 88 -9.33 -8.41 -19.77
C LEU A 88 -10.35 -7.33 -20.09
N ARG A 89 -10.82 -6.56 -19.10
CA ARG A 89 -11.79 -5.48 -19.30
C ARG A 89 -11.20 -4.25 -20.00
N TYR A 90 -9.89 -4.04 -19.88
CA TYR A 90 -9.18 -2.89 -20.44
C TYR A 90 -8.38 -3.21 -21.71
N PHE A 91 -8.38 -4.47 -22.14
CA PHE A 91 -7.98 -4.89 -23.48
C PHE A 91 -9.19 -4.83 -24.40
#